data_AF-A0AAE4Q6W2-F1
#
_entry.id   AF-A0AAE4Q6W2-F1
#
_cell.length_a   1.000
_cell.length_b   1.000
_cell.length_c   1.000
_cell.angle_alpha   90.00
_cell.angle_beta   90.00
_cell.angle_gamma   90.00
#
_symmetry.space_group_name_H-M   'P 1'
#
loop_
_entity.id
_entity.type
_entity.pdbx_description
1 polymer ?
#
loop_
_entity_poly.entity_id
_entity_poly.type
_entity_poly.pdbx_seq_one_letter_code
_entity_poly.pdbx_strand_id
1 'polypeptide(L)'
;IAISQLEYDRITTNLKYYKSDWDSVLYLNTDGETKKRNLNHLPIARTAAKKIASLVFNEQAEIRVDDDAANKFISETLKNDRFNKNFERYLESCLALGGLAMRPYIDGDKVRV
;
A
#
# COMPACT_ATOMS: atom_id res chain seq x y z
N ILE A 1 20.09 -0.61 12.67
CA ILE A 1 20.42 -0.08 11.32
C ILE A 1 19.78 1.30 11.25
N ALA A 2 20.56 2.36 11.05
CA ALA A 2 20.01 3.71 10.87
C ALA A 2 19.60 3.87 9.40
N ILE A 3 18.33 4.16 9.14
CA ILE A 3 17.81 4.46 7.80
C ILE A 3 18.18 5.92 7.47
N SER A 4 18.55 6.19 6.23
CA SER A 4 18.90 7.55 5.80
C SER A 4 17.67 8.46 5.74
N GLN A 5 17.85 9.76 5.96
CA GLN A 5 16.76 10.74 5.82
C GLN A 5 16.15 10.71 4.42
N LEU A 6 16.97 10.49 3.39
CA LEU A 6 16.54 10.38 1.99
C LEU A 6 15.47 9.29 1.78
N GLU A 7 15.59 8.15 2.47
CA GLU A 7 14.58 7.09 2.36
C GLU A 7 13.25 7.49 3.02
N TYR A 8 13.29 8.19 4.14
CA TYR A 8 12.07 8.73 4.77
C TYR A 8 11.39 9.76 3.87
N ASP A 9 12.16 10.64 3.24
CA ASP A 9 11.65 11.66 2.33
C ASP A 9 11.04 11.03 1.07
N ARG A 10 11.69 9.99 0.51
CA ARG A 10 11.16 9.19 -0.62
C ARG A 10 9.81 8.57 -0.27
N ILE A 11 9.71 7.88 0.88
CA ILE A 11 8.47 7.23 1.31
C ILE A 11 7.35 8.27 1.52
N THR A 12 7.67 9.39 2.16
CA THR A 12 6.72 10.48 2.41
C THR A 12 6.22 11.10 1.10
N THR A 13 7.12 11.30 0.14
CA THR A 13 6.80 11.80 -1.20
C THR A 13 5.87 10.84 -1.92
N ASN A 14 6.22 9.55 -1.96
CA ASN A 14 5.39 8.51 -2.56
C ASN A 14 4.00 8.44 -1.93
N LEU A 15 3.92 8.55 -0.60
CA LEU A 15 2.64 8.56 0.12
C LEU A 15 1.77 9.75 -0.29
N LYS A 16 2.34 10.94 -0.49
CA LYS A 16 1.61 12.13 -0.96
C LYS A 16 1.02 11.90 -2.36
N TYR A 17 1.83 11.37 -3.29
CA TYR A 17 1.37 11.01 -4.63
C TYR A 17 0.29 9.93 -4.64
N TYR A 18 0.42 8.90 -3.79
CA TYR A 18 -0.56 7.82 -3.71
C TYR A 18 -1.89 8.27 -3.06
N LYS A 19 -1.82 9.09 -2.01
CA LYS A 19 -2.99 9.67 -1.35
C LYS A 19 -3.70 10.71 -2.23
N SER A 20 -3.02 11.29 -3.21
CA SER A 20 -3.52 12.41 -4.00
C SER A 20 -3.89 13.61 -3.13
N ASP A 21 -3.18 13.77 -2.00
CA ASP A 21 -3.48 14.78 -0.99
C ASP A 21 -2.50 15.94 -1.16
N TRP A 22 -3.00 17.02 -1.76
CA TRP A 22 -2.18 18.17 -2.14
C TRP A 22 -2.78 19.45 -1.60
N ASP A 23 -1.89 20.35 -1.20
CA ASP A 23 -2.24 21.68 -0.76
C ASP A 23 -2.92 22.47 -1.90
N SER A 24 -3.82 23.38 -1.51
CA SER A 24 -4.43 24.31 -2.45
C SER A 24 -3.37 25.19 -3.13
N VAL A 25 -3.60 25.57 -4.38
CA VAL A 25 -2.72 26.48 -5.12
C VAL A 25 -3.17 27.92 -4.99
N LEU A 26 -2.19 28.81 -4.84
CA LEU A 26 -2.36 30.26 -4.91
C LEU A 26 -1.94 30.74 -6.30
N TYR A 27 -2.72 31.65 -6.88
CA TYR A 27 -2.38 32.25 -8.18
C TYR A 27 -2.86 33.70 -8.22
N LEU A 28 -2.13 34.53 -8.98
CA LEU A 28 -2.55 35.89 -9.29
C LEU A 28 -3.51 35.83 -10.48
N ASN A 29 -4.71 36.38 -10.33
CA ASN A 29 -5.63 36.52 -11.46
C ASN A 29 -5.28 37.74 -12.32
N THR A 30 -5.97 37.90 -13.43
CA THR A 30 -5.80 39.05 -14.34
C THR A 30 -6.11 40.39 -13.67
N ASP A 31 -6.93 40.39 -12.62
CA ASP A 31 -7.30 41.58 -11.86
C ASP A 31 -6.26 41.98 -10.79
N GLY A 32 -5.14 41.25 -10.70
CA GLY A 32 -4.08 41.52 -9.73
C GLY A 32 -4.37 41.03 -8.31
N GLU A 33 -5.41 40.22 -8.12
CA GLU A 33 -5.79 39.63 -6.83
C GLU A 33 -5.20 38.23 -6.67
N THR A 34 -4.67 37.92 -5.48
CA THR A 34 -4.25 36.56 -5.15
C THR A 34 -5.48 35.72 -4.79
N LYS A 35 -5.77 34.68 -5.57
CA LYS A 35 -6.86 33.73 -5.34
C LYS A 35 -6.29 32.37 -4.92
N LYS A 36 -7.08 31.65 -4.12
CA LYS A 36 -6.79 30.28 -3.67
C LYS A 36 -7.80 29.31 -4.29
N ARG A 37 -7.33 28.20 -4.85
CA ARG A 37 -8.18 27.09 -5.30
C ARG A 37 -7.58 25.75 -4.93
N ASN A 38 -8.41 24.72 -4.83
CA ASN A 38 -7.92 23.36 -4.64
C ASN A 38 -7.11 22.90 -5.86
N LEU A 39 -6.03 22.15 -5.62
CA LEU A 39 -5.26 21.55 -6.70
C LEU A 39 -6.06 20.39 -7.31
N ASN A 40 -6.28 20.45 -8.62
CA ASN A 40 -6.84 19.32 -9.36
C ASN A 40 -5.70 18.35 -9.71
N HIS A 41 -5.41 17.43 -8.81
CA HIS A 41 -4.39 16.40 -9.02
C HIS A 41 -4.95 15.20 -9.81
N LEU A 42 -4.17 14.70 -10.77
CA LEU A 42 -4.47 13.44 -11.47
C LEU A 42 -3.88 12.26 -10.67
N PRO A 43 -4.71 11.30 -10.19
CA PRO A 43 -4.27 10.21 -9.32
C PRO A 43 -3.54 9.07 -10.09
N ILE A 44 -2.51 9.42 -10.87
CA ILE A 44 -1.80 8.48 -11.75
C ILE A 44 -1.06 7.43 -10.92
N ALA A 45 -0.35 7.82 -9.87
CA ALA A 45 0.41 6.91 -9.02
C ALA A 45 -0.48 5.83 -8.39
N ARG A 46 -1.65 6.22 -7.85
CA ARG A 46 -2.65 5.28 -7.32
C ARG A 46 -3.16 4.34 -8.40
N THR A 47 -3.53 4.88 -9.55
CA THR A 47 -4.09 4.09 -10.67
C THR A 47 -3.08 3.07 -11.19
N ALA A 48 -1.82 3.47 -11.32
CA ALA A 48 -0.72 2.60 -11.74
C ALA A 48 -0.45 1.50 -10.70
N ALA A 49 -0.31 1.85 -9.42
CA ALA A 49 -0.07 0.89 -8.34
C ALA A 49 -1.19 -0.17 -8.27
N LYS A 50 -2.46 0.26 -8.35
CA LYS A 50 -3.61 -0.64 -8.36
C LYS A 50 -3.58 -1.58 -9.56
N LYS A 51 -3.26 -1.06 -10.75
CA LYS A 51 -3.23 -1.88 -11.97
C LYS A 51 -2.11 -2.91 -11.92
N ILE A 52 -0.92 -2.53 -11.43
CA ILE A 52 0.21 -3.44 -11.28
C ILE A 52 -0.12 -4.51 -10.23
N ALA A 53 -0.67 -4.13 -9.07
CA ALA A 53 -1.05 -5.09 -8.03
C ALA A 53 -2.04 -6.15 -8.55
N SER A 54 -3.07 -5.68 -9.27
CA SER A 54 -4.08 -6.56 -9.88
C SER A 54 -3.48 -7.49 -10.93
N LEU A 55 -2.54 -7.00 -11.75
CA LEU A 55 -1.84 -7.84 -12.73
C LEU A 55 -0.94 -8.88 -12.07
N VAL A 56 -0.17 -8.49 -11.05
CA VAL A 56 0.78 -9.37 -10.36
C VAL A 56 0.06 -10.44 -9.55
N PHE A 57 -1.05 -10.10 -8.90
CA PHE A 57 -1.75 -11.01 -7.99
C PHE A 57 -3.01 -11.66 -8.61
N ASN A 58 -3.20 -11.52 -9.92
CA ASN A 58 -4.35 -12.09 -10.64
C ASN A 58 -4.48 -13.61 -10.42
N GLU A 59 -3.34 -14.31 -10.42
CA GLU A 59 -3.28 -15.77 -10.29
C GLU A 59 -3.24 -16.24 -8.82
N GLN A 60 -3.32 -15.31 -7.87
CA GLN A 60 -3.08 -15.55 -6.45
C GLN A 60 -1.66 -16.09 -6.18
N ALA A 61 -1.35 -16.33 -4.92
CA ALA A 61 -0.10 -16.98 -4.52
C ALA A 61 -0.39 -18.26 -3.73
N GLU A 62 0.53 -19.22 -3.88
CA GLU A 62 0.57 -20.43 -3.07
C GLU A 62 1.79 -20.37 -2.16
N ILE A 63 1.59 -20.64 -0.87
CA ILE A 63 2.64 -20.68 0.13
C ILE A 63 2.80 -22.14 0.56
N ARG A 64 4.02 -22.67 0.44
CA ARG A 64 4.35 -24.05 0.81
C ARG A 64 5.45 -24.06 1.84
N VAL A 65 5.31 -24.95 2.80
CA VAL A 65 6.30 -25.26 3.84
C VAL A 65 6.59 -26.75 3.79
N ASP A 66 7.86 -27.12 3.91
CA ASP A 66 8.30 -28.52 3.74
C ASP A 66 7.77 -29.45 4.85
N ASP A 67 7.53 -28.91 6.05
CA ASP A 67 6.91 -29.66 7.15
C ASP A 67 5.38 -29.68 7.02
N ASP A 68 4.79 -30.87 6.94
CA ASP A 68 3.35 -31.05 6.70
C ASP A 68 2.46 -30.42 7.77
N ALA A 69 2.86 -30.52 9.04
CA ALA A 69 2.08 -29.97 10.15
C ALA A 69 2.10 -28.44 10.13
N ALA A 70 3.28 -27.84 9.93
CA ALA A 70 3.45 -26.40 9.78
C ALA A 70 2.73 -25.87 8.53
N ASN A 71 2.82 -26.59 7.40
CA ASN A 71 2.18 -26.22 6.14
C ASN A 71 0.65 -26.15 6.30
N LYS A 72 0.07 -27.16 6.97
CA LYS A 72 -1.36 -27.19 7.28
C LYS A 72 -1.76 -26.01 8.17
N PHE A 73 -1.01 -25.77 9.26
CA PHE A 73 -1.28 -24.66 10.17
C PHE A 73 -1.23 -23.28 9.50
N ILE A 74 -0.19 -23.02 8.69
CA ILE A 74 -0.02 -21.74 7.98
C ILE A 74 -1.11 -21.58 6.91
N SER A 75 -1.38 -22.63 6.14
CA SER A 75 -2.43 -22.60 5.10
C SER A 75 -3.81 -22.32 5.70
N GLU A 76 -4.15 -22.94 6.83
CA GLU A 76 -5.42 -22.72 7.53
C GLU A 76 -5.49 -21.29 8.10
N THR A 77 -4.42 -20.80 8.72
CA THR A 77 -4.34 -19.43 9.26
C THR A 77 -4.58 -18.39 8.14
N LEU A 78 -3.82 -18.46 7.04
CA LEU A 78 -3.94 -17.52 5.93
C LEU A 78 -5.30 -17.60 5.23
N LYS A 79 -5.89 -18.80 5.14
CA LYS A 79 -7.24 -18.99 4.61
C LYS A 79 -8.30 -18.33 5.50
N ASN A 80 -8.19 -18.48 6.83
CA ASN A 80 -9.10 -17.89 7.79
C ASN A 80 -9.04 -16.35 7.77
N ASP A 81 -7.85 -15.78 7.59
CA ASP A 81 -7.67 -14.33 7.44
C ASP A 81 -8.00 -13.80 6.04
N ARG A 82 -8.44 -14.69 5.14
CA ARG A 82 -8.78 -14.36 3.75
C ARG A 82 -7.60 -13.68 3.03
N PHE A 83 -6.39 -14.14 3.30
CA PHE A 83 -5.15 -13.58 2.78
C PHE A 83 -5.21 -13.35 1.27
N ASN A 84 -5.50 -14.39 0.47
CA ASN A 84 -5.55 -14.28 -0.99
C ASN A 84 -6.62 -13.29 -1.50
N LYS A 85 -7.69 -13.06 -0.74
CA LYS A 85 -8.71 -12.07 -1.11
C LYS A 85 -8.23 -10.63 -0.85
N ASN A 86 -7.45 -10.44 0.20
CA ASN A 86 -7.07 -9.11 0.69
C ASN A 86 -5.66 -8.69 0.24
N PHE A 87 -4.79 -9.64 -0.12
CA PHE A 87 -3.37 -9.39 -0.35
C PHE A 87 -3.11 -8.45 -1.53
N GLU A 88 -3.92 -8.48 -2.60
CA GLU A 88 -3.83 -7.53 -3.71
C GLU A 88 -3.85 -6.07 -3.21
N ARG A 89 -4.70 -5.76 -2.21
CA ARG A 89 -4.78 -4.42 -1.62
C ARG A 89 -3.51 -4.05 -0.85
N TYR A 90 -2.91 -5.01 -0.14
CA TYR A 90 -1.65 -4.78 0.56
C TYR A 90 -0.49 -4.65 -0.41
N LEU A 91 -0.50 -5.41 -1.51
CA LEU A 91 0.46 -5.31 -2.60
C LEU A 91 0.37 -3.97 -3.33
N GLU A 92 -0.82 -3.42 -3.52
CA GLU A 92 -1.00 -2.06 -4.04
C GLU A 92 -0.26 -1.02 -3.18
N SER A 93 -0.44 -1.10 -1.86
CA SER A 93 0.24 -0.21 -0.92
C SER A 93 1.77 -0.44 -0.92
N CYS A 94 2.20 -1.69 -1.06
CA CYS A 94 3.61 -2.05 -1.20
C CYS A 94 4.24 -1.37 -2.42
N LEU A 95 3.61 -1.51 -3.57
CA LEU A 95 4.10 -0.96 -4.83
C LEU A 95 4.13 0.58 -4.79
N ALA A 96 3.16 1.20 -4.13
CA ALA A 96 3.14 2.64 -3.94
C ALA A 96 4.28 3.15 -3.06
N LEU A 97 4.57 2.47 -1.94
CA LEU A 97 5.51 2.97 -0.92
C LEU A 97 6.94 2.38 -1.06
N GLY A 98 7.09 1.31 -1.84
CA GLY A 98 8.34 0.59 -2.05
C GLY A 98 8.59 -0.54 -1.05
N GLY A 99 7.57 -0.99 -0.31
CA GLY A 99 7.70 -2.08 0.65
C GLY A 99 6.44 -2.31 1.47
N LEU A 100 6.33 -3.52 2.04
CA LEU A 100 5.27 -3.90 2.97
C LEU A 100 5.86 -4.70 4.13
N ALA A 101 5.25 -4.56 5.29
CA ALA A 101 5.51 -5.40 6.44
C ALA A 101 4.17 -5.92 6.95
N MET A 102 4.09 -7.23 7.15
CA MET A 102 2.94 -7.89 7.79
C MET A 102 3.40 -8.38 9.15
N ARG A 103 2.67 -8.00 10.20
CA ARG A 103 3.01 -8.34 11.58
C ARG A 103 1.93 -9.27 12.14
N PRO A 104 2.23 -10.57 12.31
CA PRO A 104 1.32 -11.47 12.98
C PRO A 104 1.03 -11.01 14.42
N TYR A 105 -0.21 -11.22 14.85
CA TYR A 105 -0.66 -10.90 16.20
C TYR A 105 -1.63 -11.95 16.73
N ILE A 106 -1.88 -11.93 18.04
CA ILE A 106 -2.82 -12.85 18.69
C ILE A 106 -4.15 -12.11 18.90
N ASP A 107 -5.23 -12.71 18.42
CA ASP A 107 -6.61 -12.27 18.65
C ASP A 107 -7.38 -13.40 19.34
N GLY A 108 -7.54 -13.27 20.67
CA GLY A 108 -8.08 -14.34 21.50
C GLY A 108 -7.17 -15.57 21.51
N ASP A 109 -7.68 -16.68 21.01
CA ASP A 109 -6.99 -17.97 20.88
C ASP A 109 -6.39 -18.20 19.48
N LYS A 110 -6.47 -17.22 18.58
CA LYS A 110 -6.05 -17.36 17.18
C LYS A 110 -4.89 -16.44 16.83
N VAL A 111 -3.97 -16.96 16.03
CA VAL A 111 -2.96 -16.15 15.34
C VAL A 111 -3.61 -15.55 14.09
N ARG A 112 -3.38 -14.26 13.87
CA ARG A 112 -3.84 -13.52 12.69
C ARG A 112 -2.73 -12.72 12.04
N VAL A 113 -2.90 -12.34 10.77
CA VAL A 113 -1.97 -11.50 10.01
C VAL A 113 -2.67 -10.39 9.22
#